data_AF-A0A8T4GIW9-F1
#
_entry.id   AF-A0A8T4GIW9-F1
#
_cell.length_a   1.000
_cell.length_b   1.000
_cell.length_c   1.000
_cell.angle_alpha   90.00
_cell.angle_beta   90.00
_cell.angle_gamma   90.00
#
_symmetry.space_group_name_H-M   'P 1'
#
loop_
_entity.id
_entity.type
_entity.pdbx_description
1 polymer ?
#
loop_
_entity_poly.entity_id
_entity_poly.type
_entity_poly.pdbx_seq_one_letter_code
_entity_poly.pdbx_strand_id
1 'polypeptide(L)' 'MTAPTVTLETDITRDRPASQQEGSIQVGQDELDDSVITLSFGGPWGTTYADLTPEEAQAIATALEDTANRAQQEENADE' A
#
# COMPACT_ATOMS: atom_id res chain seq x y z
N MET A 1 42.28 -33.62 24.23
CA MET A 1 40.85 -33.85 23.92
C MET A 1 40.18 -32.49 23.82
N THR A 2 39.59 -32.15 22.67
CA THR A 2 38.96 -30.83 22.43
C THR A 2 37.49 -30.89 22.82
N ALA A 3 37.00 -29.92 23.58
CA ALA A 3 35.60 -29.87 24.01
C ALA A 3 34.67 -29.57 22.81
N PRO A 4 33.47 -30.17 22.75
CA PRO A 4 32.54 -29.91 21.66
C PRO A 4 31.92 -28.52 21.80
N THR A 5 31.85 -27.78 20.69
CA THR A 5 31.14 -26.50 20.59
C THR A 5 29.75 -26.75 20.03
N VAL A 6 28.72 -26.20 20.69
CA VAL A 6 27.33 -26.23 20.22
C VAL A 6 26.99 -24.85 19.67
N THR A 7 26.56 -24.80 18.42
CA THR A 7 26.05 -23.58 17.77
C THR A 7 24.55 -23.75 17.57
N LEU A 8 23.77 -22.80 18.05
CA LEU A 8 22.32 -22.74 17.85
C LEU A 8 22.03 -21.60 16.86
N GLU A 9 21.39 -21.94 15.75
CA GLU A 9 20.88 -21.00 14.77
C GLU A 9 19.34 -20.99 14.86
N THR A 10 18.74 -19.80 14.82
CA THR A 10 17.28 -19.64 14.85
C THR A 10 16.90 -18.65 13.78
N ASP A 11 16.25 -19.15 12.74
CA ASP A 11 15.56 -18.33 11.75
C ASP A 11 14.12 -18.11 12.18
N ILE A 12 13.74 -16.84 12.33
CA ILE A 12 12.35 -16.43 12.50
C ILE A 12 11.88 -15.81 11.19
N THR A 13 11.24 -16.63 10.35
CA THR A 13 10.48 -16.14 9.20
C THR A 13 9.10 -15.73 9.68
N ARG A 14 8.86 -14.42 9.77
CA ARG A 14 7.51 -13.90 9.94
C ARG A 14 6.84 -13.93 8.57
N ASP A 15 6.20 -15.05 8.27
CA ASP A 15 5.33 -15.20 7.12
C ASP A 15 4.23 -14.13 7.24
N ARG A 16 4.29 -13.07 6.41
CA ARG A 16 3.16 -12.16 6.26
C ARG A 16 1.94 -13.05 5.97
N PRO A 17 0.80 -12.86 6.64
CA PRO A 17 -0.32 -13.78 6.51
C PRO A 17 -0.67 -13.97 5.03
N ALA A 18 -0.71 -15.23 4.57
CA ALA A 18 -0.97 -15.60 3.17
C ALA A 18 -2.32 -15.08 2.60
N SER A 19 -3.16 -14.45 3.44
CA SER A 19 -4.38 -13.75 3.05
C SER A 19 -4.18 -12.30 2.65
N GLN A 20 -3.00 -11.72 2.87
CA GLN A 20 -2.66 -10.36 2.46
C GLN A 20 -2.29 -10.38 0.98
N GLN A 21 -3.31 -10.28 0.14
CA GLN A 21 -3.14 -10.08 -1.28
C GLN A 21 -2.65 -8.64 -1.52
N GLU A 22 -1.40 -8.50 -1.95
CA GLU A 22 -0.82 -7.21 -2.29
C GLU A 22 -1.59 -6.64 -3.49
N GLY A 23 -2.23 -5.50 -3.27
CA GLY A 23 -2.81 -4.68 -4.33
C GLY A 23 -1.85 -3.55 -4.71
N SER A 24 -1.81 -3.20 -5.99
CA SER A 24 -1.11 -2.03 -6.49
C SER A 24 -2.12 -0.91 -6.75
N ILE A 25 -1.72 0.31 -6.39
CA ILE A 25 -2.37 1.53 -6.84
C ILE A 25 -1.43 2.19 -7.84
N GLN A 26 -1.93 2.56 -9.01
CA GLN A 26 -1.18 3.37 -9.97
C GLN A 26 -2.00 4.60 -10.34
N VAL A 27 -1.31 5.73 -10.49
CA VAL A 27 -1.90 6.99 -10.94
C VAL A 27 -1.10 7.44 -12.15
N GLY A 28 -1.79 7.70 -13.25
CA GLY A 28 -1.19 8.20 -14.48
C GLY A 28 -2.10 9.22 -15.16
N GLN A 29 -1.56 9.95 -16.11
CA GLN A 29 -2.38 10.69 -17.08
C GLN A 29 -2.73 9.75 -18.24
N ASP A 30 -3.90 9.92 -18.82
CA ASP A 30 -4.29 9.17 -20.00
C ASP A 30 -3.37 9.49 -21.18
N GLU A 31 -3.04 8.47 -21.98
CA GLU A 31 -2.09 8.62 -23.10
C GLU A 31 -2.67 9.40 -24.29
N LEU A 32 -3.99 9.57 -24.34
CA LEU A 32 -4.72 10.22 -25.42
C LEU A 32 -5.35 11.56 -25.00
N ASP A 33 -5.52 11.80 -23.69
CA ASP A 33 -6.03 13.04 -23.12
C ASP A 33 -5.32 13.42 -21.80
N ASP A 34 -4.40 14.38 -21.85
CA ASP A 34 -3.65 14.88 -20.68
C ASP A 34 -4.55 15.51 -19.58
N SER A 35 -5.81 15.82 -19.91
CA SER A 35 -6.79 16.37 -18.96
C SER A 35 -7.47 15.29 -18.14
N VAL A 36 -7.24 14.01 -18.45
CA VAL A 36 -7.81 12.85 -17.76
C VAL A 36 -6.72 12.18 -16.94
N ILE A 37 -7.03 11.92 -15.66
CA ILE A 37 -6.17 11.18 -14.74
C ILE A 37 -6.77 9.80 -14.54
N THR A 38 -6.03 8.75 -14.86
CA THR A 38 -6.44 7.37 -14.62
C THR A 38 -5.88 6.89 -13.29
N LEU A 39 -6.78 6.49 -12.39
CA LEU A 39 -6.48 5.77 -11.17
C LEU A 39 -6.76 4.29 -11.38
N SER A 40 -5.76 3.44 -11.18
CA SER A 40 -5.94 1.99 -11.22
C SER A 40 -5.71 1.37 -9.85
N PHE A 41 -6.58 0.43 -9.49
CA PHE A 41 -6.46 -0.41 -8.31
C PHE A 41 -6.47 -1.87 -8.75
N GLY A 42 -5.35 -2.55 -8.61
CA GLY A 42 -5.16 -3.91 -9.11
C GLY A 42 -4.63 -4.87 -8.07
N GLY A 43 -4.92 -6.15 -8.25
CA GLY A 43 -4.38 -7.24 -7.43
C GLY A 43 -4.61 -8.59 -8.10
N PRO A 44 -4.40 -9.70 -7.39
CA PRO A 44 -4.64 -11.05 -7.91
C PRO A 44 -6.09 -11.31 -8.37
N TRP A 45 -7.03 -10.45 -7.97
CA TRP A 45 -8.44 -10.43 -8.35
C TRP A 45 -8.75 -9.63 -9.63
N GLY A 46 -7.74 -9.02 -10.26
CA GLY A 46 -7.88 -8.14 -11.42
C GLY A 46 -7.68 -6.67 -11.07
N THR A 47 -7.76 -5.82 -12.11
CA THR A 47 -7.54 -4.37 -12.00
C THR A 47 -8.78 -3.60 -12.38
N THR A 48 -9.20 -2.70 -11.50
CA THR A 48 -10.25 -1.71 -11.74
C THR A 48 -9.61 -0.39 -12.10
N TYR A 49 -10.19 0.30 -13.07
CA TYR A 49 -9.74 1.60 -13.54
C TYR A 49 -10.86 2.63 -13.31
N ALA A 50 -10.46 3.84 -12.95
CA ALA A 50 -11.33 5.00 -12.86
C ALA A 50 -10.65 6.17 -13.56
N ASP A 51 -11.35 6.76 -14.53
CA ASP A 51 -10.93 7.99 -15.17
C ASP A 51 -11.52 9.17 -14.40
N LEU A 52 -10.65 10.09 -14.04
CA LEU A 52 -10.95 11.21 -13.15
C LEU A 52 -10.61 12.51 -13.86
N THR A 53 -11.46 13.52 -13.65
CA THR A 53 -11.07 14.90 -13.92
C THR A 53 -10.02 15.37 -12.90
N PRO A 54 -9.27 16.44 -13.17
CA PRO A 54 -8.27 16.95 -12.24
C PRO A 54 -8.86 17.36 -10.88
N GLU A 55 -10.09 17.87 -10.88
CA GLU A 55 -10.79 18.27 -9.66
C GLU A 55 -11.19 17.05 -8.81
N GLU A 56 -11.67 15.97 -9.45
CA GLU A 56 -11.99 14.71 -8.76
C GLU A 56 -10.75 14.04 -8.19
N ALA A 57 -9.65 14.02 -8.95
CA ALA A 57 -8.36 13.50 -8.48
C ALA A 57 -7.85 14.28 -7.26
N GLN A 58 -7.97 15.61 -7.28
CA GLN A 58 -7.60 16.47 -6.15
C GLN A 58 -8.45 16.16 -4.92
N ALA A 59 -9.77 16.03 -5.09
CA ALA A 59 -10.67 15.70 -3.98
C ALA A 59 -10.32 14.35 -3.32
N ILE A 60 -9.99 13.33 -4.11
CA ILE A 60 -9.57 12.01 -3.60
C ILE A 60 -8.24 12.12 -2.85
N ALA A 61 -7.27 12.86 -3.39
CA ALA A 61 -5.97 13.06 -2.73
C ALA A 61 -6.11 13.73 -1.36
N THR A 62 -6.95 14.78 -1.26
CA THR A 62 -7.23 15.45 0.02
C THR A 62 -7.92 14.51 1.00
N ALA A 63 -8.93 13.75 0.57
CA ALA A 63 -9.60 12.79 1.45
C ALA A 63 -8.65 11.70 1.97
N LEU A 64 -7.70 11.26 1.15
CA LEU A 64 -6.67 10.30 1.56
C LEU A 64 -5.70 10.91 2.57
N GLU A 65 -5.23 12.14 2.34
CA GLU A 65 -4.37 12.88 3.26
C GLU A 65 -5.04 13.08 4.64
N ASP A 66 -6.29 13.54 4.65
CA ASP A 66 -7.07 13.74 5.88
C ASP A 66 -7.24 12.43 6.65
N THR A 67 -7.51 11.33 5.94
CA THR A 67 -7.66 10.00 6.55
C THR A 67 -6.35 9.52 7.15
N ALA A 68 -5.23 9.71 6.45
CA ALA A 68 -3.90 9.34 6.94
C ALA A 68 -3.53 10.15 8.20
N ASN A 69 -3.78 11.47 8.18
CA ASN A 69 -3.55 12.34 9.33
C ASN A 69 -4.38 11.93 10.55
N ARG A 70 -5.65 11.54 10.35
CA ARG A 70 -6.51 11.06 11.44
C ARG A 70 -6.00 9.73 12.02
N ALA A 71 -5.63 8.78 11.16
CA ALA A 71 -5.09 7.50 11.61
C ALA A 71 -3.78 7.69 12.41
N GLN A 72 -2.91 8.61 11.97
CA GLN A 72 -1.69 8.96 12.69
C GLN A 72 -2.01 9.57 14.08
N GLN A 73 -3.01 10.45 14.17
CA GLN A 73 -3.43 11.03 15.46
C GLN A 73 -4.02 9.98 16.40
N GLU A 74 -4.76 9.00 15.89
CA GLU A 74 -5.29 7.87 16.66
C GLU A 74 -4.13 6.98 17.17
N GLU A 75 -3.14 6.66 16.32
CA GLU A 75 -1.93 5.92 16.73
C GLU A 75 -1.17 6.63 17.87
N ASN A 76 -0.96 7.95 17.77
CA ASN A 76 -0.26 8.73 18.80
C ASN A 76 -1.08 8.94 20.08
N ALA A 77 -2.39 8.68 20.08
CA ALA A 77 -3.26 8.84 21.24
C ALA A 77 -3.37 7.56 22.09
N ASP A 78 -3.04 6.41 21.52
CA ASP A 78 -2.98 5.10 22.19
C ASP A 78 -1.58 4.77 22.75
N GLU A 79 -0.59 5.66 22.59
CA GLU A 79 0.77 5.59 23.18
C GLU A 79 0.92 6.33 24.52
#